data_AF-A0A7S2F522-F1
#
_entry.id   AF-A0A7S2F522-F1
#
_cell.length_a   1.000
_cell.length_b   1.000
_cell.length_c   1.000
_cell.angle_alpha   90.00
_cell.angle_beta   90.00
_cell.angle_gamma   90.00
#
_symmetry.space_group_name_H-M   'P 1'
#
loop_
_entity.id
_entity.type
_entity.pdbx_description
1 polymer ?
#
loop_
_entity_poly.entity_id
_entity_poly.type
_entity_poly.pdbx_seq_one_letter_code
_entity_poly.pdbx_strand_id
1 'polypeptide(L)'
;MLTERIMHECIKTLLGDVVHPDPEDVEALCRLLTTIGKQLDRPQMKENMKNYFDGMNKLTNNKELDSRLRFMVKDVIEMRAAGWRERRKTEGPKKIDDVHRDAMMETANRGGDRRGGPPGGDRRGGGDRRGGGPPMDFP
;
A
#
# COMPACT_ATOMS: atom_id res chain seq x y z
N MET A 1 15.69 31.63 18.33
CA MET A 1 14.84 30.48 17.96
C MET A 1 14.28 29.88 19.24
N LEU A 2 13.01 29.48 19.27
CA LEU A 2 12.46 28.67 20.36
C LEU A 2 13.44 27.53 20.64
N THR A 3 13.86 27.39 21.89
CA THR A 3 14.84 26.37 22.24
C THR A 3 14.18 25.00 22.08
N GLU A 4 14.88 24.05 21.47
CA GLU A 4 14.40 22.66 21.26
C GLU A 4 13.86 22.03 22.55
N ARG A 5 14.42 22.44 23.70
CA ARG A 5 13.97 22.06 25.03
C ARG A 5 12.49 22.39 25.29
N ILE A 6 12.05 23.61 24.94
CA ILE A 6 10.65 24.04 25.11
C ILE A 6 9.73 23.19 24.21
N MET A 7 10.14 22.90 22.98
CA MET A 7 9.32 22.11 22.06
C MET A 7 9.15 20.66 22.54
N HIS A 8 10.21 20.07 23.08
CA HIS A 8 10.14 18.74 23.70
C HIS A 8 9.26 18.72 24.96
N GLU A 9 9.25 19.81 25.73
CA GLU A 9 8.35 19.96 26.88
C GLU A 9 6.89 20.06 26.43
N CYS A 10 6.59 20.86 25.40
CA CYS A 10 5.25 20.90 24.80
C CYS A 10 4.78 19.50 24.36
N ILE A 11 5.64 18.72 23.70
CA ILE A 11 5.30 17.35 23.28
C ILE A 11 4.99 16.45 24.48
N LYS A 12 5.77 16.56 25.57
CA LYS A 12 5.52 15.79 26.79
C LYS A 12 4.18 16.16 27.43
N THR A 13 3.89 17.46 27.53
CA THR A 13 2.63 17.95 28.10
C THR A 13 1.44 17.49 27.27
N LEU A 14 1.52 17.59 25.93
CA LEU A 14 0.45 17.17 25.03
C LEU A 14 0.28 15.64 24.96
N LEU A 15 1.35 14.87 25.15
CA LEU A 15 1.23 13.41 25.22
C LEU A 15 0.53 12.96 26.50
N GLY A 16 0.70 13.72 27.58
CA GLY A 16 -0.08 13.62 28.82
C GLY A 16 -0.22 12.18 29.33
N ASP A 17 -1.46 11.84 29.69
CA ASP A 17 -1.84 10.47 30.05
C ASP A 17 -2.25 9.67 28.81
N VAL A 18 -1.58 8.54 28.59
CA VAL A 18 -1.90 7.61 27.50
C VAL A 18 -3.07 6.68 27.82
N VAL A 19 -3.49 6.60 29.08
CA VAL A 19 -4.65 5.81 29.54
C VAL A 19 -5.94 6.57 29.30
N HIS A 20 -6.01 7.82 29.77
CA HIS A 20 -7.14 8.73 29.57
C HIS A 20 -6.71 9.99 28.79
N PRO A 21 -6.43 9.85 27.48
CA PRO A 21 -5.93 10.95 26.67
C PRO A 21 -7.02 11.97 26.35
N ASP A 22 -6.66 13.26 26.42
CA ASP A 22 -7.54 14.33 25.97
C ASP A 22 -7.55 14.40 24.43
N PRO A 23 -8.72 14.37 23.78
CA PRO A 23 -8.84 14.45 22.32
C PRO A 23 -8.17 15.69 21.70
N GLU A 24 -8.28 16.85 22.35
CA GLU A 24 -7.74 18.12 21.86
C GLU A 24 -6.22 18.13 21.93
N ASP A 25 -5.65 17.60 23.01
CA ASP A 25 -4.20 17.49 23.20
C ASP A 25 -3.58 16.53 22.18
N VAL A 26 -4.22 15.38 21.92
CA VAL A 26 -3.77 14.42 20.90
C VAL A 26 -3.84 15.06 19.51
N GLU A 27 -4.87 15.85 19.23
CA GLU A 27 -4.98 16.56 17.96
C GLU A 27 -3.89 17.63 17.79
N ALA A 28 -3.66 18.43 18.83
CA ALA A 28 -2.61 19.44 18.86
C ALA A 28 -1.22 18.80 18.71
N LEU A 29 -0.96 17.67 19.39
CA LEU A 29 0.28 16.90 19.27
C LEU A 29 0.55 16.47 17.83
N CYS A 30 -0.46 15.90 17.15
CA CYS A 30 -0.31 15.44 15.77
C CYS A 30 -0.02 16.60 14.81
N ARG A 31 -0.71 17.74 14.98
CA ARG A 31 -0.48 18.95 14.16
C ARG A 31 0.91 19.54 14.38
N LEU A 32 1.35 19.58 15.65
CA LEU A 32 2.68 20.03 16.01
C LEU A 32 3.74 19.16 15.32
N LEU A 33 3.70 17.84 15.54
CA LEU A 33 4.66 16.91 14.96
C LEU A 33 4.68 16.91 13.43
N THR A 34 3.53 17.12 12.78
CA THR A 34 3.45 17.26 11.32
C THR A 34 4.26 18.46 10.81
N THR A 35 4.29 19.56 11.57
CA THR A 35 4.96 20.80 11.16
C THR A 35 6.45 20.80 11.50
N ILE A 36 6.80 20.39 12.72
CA ILE A 36 8.16 20.53 13.26
C ILE A 36 8.88 19.20 13.51
N GLY A 37 8.22 18.06 13.32
CA GLY A 37 8.78 16.75 13.67
C GLY A 37 10.11 16.46 12.98
N LYS A 38 10.26 16.88 11.72
CA LYS A 38 11.53 16.81 10.97
C LYS A 38 12.68 17.56 11.63
N GLN A 39 12.39 18.71 12.25
CA GLN A 39 13.40 19.55 12.90
C GLN A 39 13.81 18.99 14.26
N LEU A 40 12.90 18.26 14.92
CA LEU A 40 13.08 17.66 16.24
C LEU A 40 13.68 16.25 16.20
N ASP A 41 13.49 15.48 15.12
CA ASP A 41 14.01 14.11 14.99
C ASP A 41 15.50 14.09 14.62
N ARG A 42 16.32 14.59 15.53
CA ARG A 42 17.79 14.63 15.41
C ARG A 42 18.42 13.43 16.10
N PRO A 43 19.58 12.96 15.63
CA PRO A 43 20.28 11.82 16.26
C PRO A 43 20.59 12.05 17.75
N GLN A 44 20.84 13.29 18.15
CA GLN A 44 21.11 13.68 19.54
C GLN A 44 19.92 13.48 20.49
N MET A 45 18.69 13.52 19.97
CA MET A 45 17.43 13.42 20.74
C MET A 45 16.62 12.18 20.35
N LYS A 46 17.28 11.19 19.72
CA LYS A 46 16.63 9.99 19.18
C LYS A 46 15.93 9.17 20.26
N GLU A 47 16.48 9.11 21.47
CA GLU A 47 15.85 8.41 22.60
C GLU A 47 14.56 9.10 23.04
N ASN A 48 14.56 10.43 23.16
CA ASN A 48 13.35 11.19 23.51
C ASN A 48 12.25 10.97 22.46
N MET A 49 12.60 11.06 21.18
CA MET A 49 11.65 10.80 20.08
C MET A 49 11.18 9.35 20.08
N LYS A 50 12.02 8.37 20.44
CA LYS A 50 11.56 6.99 20.61
C LYS A 50 10.50 6.89 21.70
N ASN A 51 10.75 7.47 22.87
CA ASN A 51 9.81 7.43 24.00
C ASN A 51 8.46 8.08 23.67
N TYR A 52 8.46 9.22 22.97
CA TYR A 52 7.21 9.87 22.56
C TYR A 52 6.42 9.00 21.59
N PHE A 53 7.07 8.42 20.59
CA PHE A 53 6.41 7.58 19.60
C PHE A 53 5.96 6.23 20.18
N ASP A 54 6.65 5.71 21.20
CA ASP A 54 6.18 4.54 21.96
C ASP A 54 4.88 4.86 22.72
N GLY A 55 4.77 6.06 23.30
CA GLY A 55 3.53 6.55 23.91
C GLY A 55 2.41 6.74 22.89
N MET A 56 2.71 7.39 21.75
CA MET A 56 1.77 7.54 20.65
C MET A 56 1.30 6.18 20.11
N ASN A 57 2.16 5.17 20.05
CA ASN A 57 1.77 3.83 19.60
C ASN A 57 0.71 3.20 20.52
N LYS A 58 0.77 3.46 21.84
CA LYS A 58 -0.28 3.05 22.78
C LYS A 58 -1.60 3.74 22.48
N LEU A 59 -1.58 5.04 22.17
CA LEU A 59 -2.76 5.80 21.78
C LEU A 59 -3.48 5.21 20.56
N THR A 60 -2.74 4.63 19.61
CA THR A 60 -3.36 4.01 18.41
C THR A 60 -4.28 2.83 18.72
N ASN A 61 -4.11 2.19 19.89
CA ASN A 61 -4.89 1.05 20.34
C ASN A 61 -5.86 1.41 21.48
N ASN A 62 -5.85 2.67 21.96
CA ASN A 62 -6.71 3.12 23.04
C ASN A 62 -8.14 3.36 22.51
N LYS A 63 -9.12 2.65 23.07
CA LYS A 63 -10.53 2.72 22.62
C LYS A 63 -11.26 3.99 23.06
N GLU A 64 -10.72 4.75 24.02
CA GLU A 64 -11.30 6.02 24.47
C GLU A 64 -11.14 7.15 23.44
N LEU A 65 -10.08 7.09 22.63
CA LEU A 65 -9.91 8.02 21.51
C LEU A 65 -10.81 7.62 20.36
N ASP A 66 -11.42 8.59 19.68
CA ASP A 66 -12.17 8.32 18.45
C ASP A 66 -11.27 7.73 17.35
N SER A 67 -11.87 6.92 16.49
CA SER A 67 -11.21 6.34 15.32
C SER A 67 -10.40 7.36 14.52
N ARG A 68 -10.94 8.56 14.29
CA ARG A 68 -10.28 9.64 13.56
C ARG A 68 -8.94 10.02 14.20
N LEU A 69 -8.90 10.20 15.51
CA LEU A 69 -7.68 10.57 16.22
C LEU A 69 -6.67 9.43 16.22
N ARG A 70 -7.12 8.18 16.41
CA ARG A 70 -6.24 7.01 16.31
C ARG A 70 -5.59 6.90 14.93
N PHE A 71 -6.34 7.15 13.85
CA PHE A 71 -5.78 7.20 12.50
C PHE A 71 -4.81 8.36 12.32
N MET A 72 -5.14 9.54 12.84
CA MET A 72 -4.25 10.70 12.76
C MET A 72 -2.91 10.47 13.48
N VAL A 73 -2.91 9.78 14.62
CA VAL A 73 -1.69 9.35 15.31
C VAL A 73 -0.89 8.35 14.46
N LYS A 74 -1.56 7.36 13.84
CA LYS A 74 -0.91 6.40 12.93
C LYS A 74 -0.24 7.10 11.75
N ASP A 75 -0.91 8.07 11.14
CA ASP A 75 -0.37 8.85 10.02
C ASP A 75 0.94 9.55 10.39
N VAL A 76 1.04 10.10 11.61
CA VAL A 76 2.27 10.74 12.11
C VAL A 76 3.37 9.71 12.36
N ILE A 77 3.04 8.54 12.90
CA ILE A 77 3.99 7.43 13.09
C ILE A 77 4.57 6.97 11.74
N GLU A 78 3.71 6.79 10.73
CA GLU A 78 4.14 6.44 9.38
C GLU A 78 4.99 7.53 8.72
N MET A 79 4.63 8.81 8.92
CA MET A 79 5.40 9.94 8.42
C MET A 79 6.83 9.94 8.95
N ARG A 80 7.02 9.61 10.23
CA ARG A 80 8.35 9.45 10.81
C ARG A 80 9.09 8.25 10.20
N ALA A 81 8.43 7.10 10.06
CA ALA A 81 9.02 5.91 9.44
C ALA A 81 9.47 6.17 7.99
N ALA A 82 8.76 7.03 7.26
CA ALA A 82 9.11 7.50 5.92
C ALA A 82 10.24 8.57 5.90
N GLY A 83 10.83 8.89 7.05
CA GLY A 83 11.91 9.88 7.19
C GLY A 83 11.43 11.32 7.04
N TRP A 84 10.22 11.62 7.52
CA TRP A 84 9.61 12.97 7.44
C TRP A 84 9.54 13.54 6.02
N ARG A 85 9.37 12.64 5.05
CA ARG A 85 9.09 13.04 3.66
C ARG A 85 7.67 13.57 3.63
N GLU A 86 7.52 14.86 3.33
CA GLU A 86 6.23 15.45 3.01
C GLU A 86 5.63 14.64 1.86
N ARG A 87 4.47 14.01 2.07
CA ARG A 87 3.74 13.32 1.01
C ARG A 87 3.48 14.40 -0.04
N ARG A 88 4.22 14.37 -1.16
CA ARG A 88 4.24 15.42 -2.21
C ARG A 88 2.84 16.02 -2.36
N LYS A 89 2.73 17.37 -2.31
CA LYS A 89 1.47 18.14 -2.39
C LYS A 89 0.67 17.95 -3.69
N THR A 90 1.04 17.04 -4.56
CA THR A 90 0.41 16.81 -5.84
C THR A 90 0.54 15.34 -6.22
N GLU A 91 -0.53 14.60 -6.03
CA GLU A 91 -1.01 13.64 -7.03
C GLU A 91 -2.44 13.35 -6.62
N GLY A 92 -3.39 13.83 -7.43
CA GLY A 92 -4.78 13.43 -7.35
C GLY A 92 -4.91 11.90 -7.44
N PRO A 93 -6.14 11.36 -7.31
CA PRO A 93 -6.36 9.93 -7.41
C PRO A 93 -5.65 9.37 -8.64
N LYS A 94 -4.79 8.36 -8.45
CA LYS A 94 -4.11 7.66 -9.54
C LYS A 94 -5.16 7.30 -10.60
N LYS A 95 -4.93 7.75 -11.84
CA LYS A 95 -5.79 7.40 -12.97
C LYS A 95 -5.86 5.87 -13.09
N ILE A 96 -7.07 5.37 -13.26
CA ILE A 96 -7.42 3.99 -13.60
C ILE A 96 -6.88 3.52 -14.96
N ASP A 97 -6.09 4.35 -15.65
CA ASP A 97 -5.57 4.09 -17.00
C ASP A 97 -4.48 3.01 -17.03
N ASP A 98 -3.85 2.68 -15.89
CA ASP A 98 -2.81 1.64 -15.83
C ASP A 98 -3.34 0.20 -15.69
N VAL A 99 -4.65 0.00 -15.51
CA VAL A 99 -5.24 -1.35 -15.41
C VAL A 99 -5.44 -2.00 -16.79
N HIS A 100 -5.51 -1.21 -17.87
CA HIS A 100 -5.84 -1.71 -19.21
C HIS A 100 -4.64 -2.15 -20.07
N ARG A 101 -3.40 -2.05 -19.59
CA ARG A 101 -2.21 -2.42 -20.39
C ARG A 101 -1.79 -3.89 -20.25
N ASP A 102 -2.17 -4.56 -19.16
CA ASP A 102 -1.85 -5.99 -18.95
C ASP A 102 -2.75 -6.94 -19.77
N ALA A 103 -3.93 -6.49 -20.21
CA ALA A 103 -4.87 -7.34 -20.94
C ALA A 103 -4.46 -7.71 -22.38
N MET A 104 -3.43 -7.05 -22.95
CA MET A 104 -3.10 -7.25 -24.38
C MET A 104 -1.90 -8.17 -24.63
N MET A 105 -1.06 -8.45 -23.62
CA MET A 105 0.12 -9.31 -23.79
C MET A 105 -0.13 -10.80 -23.51
N GLU A 106 -1.24 -11.15 -22.85
CA GLU A 106 -1.54 -12.55 -22.50
C GLU A 106 -2.05 -13.40 -23.69
N THR A 107 -2.43 -12.79 -24.82
CA THR A 107 -2.95 -13.54 -25.99
C THR A 107 -1.86 -14.12 -26.90
N ALA A 108 -0.60 -13.65 -26.78
CA ALA A 108 0.46 -14.01 -27.71
C ALA A 108 1.33 -15.22 -27.28
N ASN A 109 1.27 -15.64 -26.01
CA ASN A 109 2.23 -16.61 -25.46
C ASN A 109 1.70 -18.04 -25.27
N ARG A 110 0.55 -18.40 -25.85
CA ARG A 110 -0.05 -19.74 -25.69
C ARG A 110 -0.17 -20.52 -27.00
N GLY A 111 0.87 -20.48 -27.85
CA GLY A 111 0.83 -21.12 -29.17
C GLY A 111 2.13 -21.72 -29.71
N GLY A 112 3.19 -21.90 -28.91
CA GLY A 112 4.46 -22.37 -29.46
C GLY A 112 5.37 -23.10 -28.48
N ASP A 113 5.15 -24.42 -28.30
CA ASP A 113 6.23 -25.41 -28.16
C ASP A 113 5.64 -26.83 -28.18
N ARG A 114 5.92 -27.64 -29.20
CA ARG A 114 6.41 -29.05 -29.10
C ARG A 114 6.99 -29.51 -30.45
N ARG A 115 8.28 -29.90 -30.39
CA ARG A 115 9.17 -30.41 -31.45
C ARG A 115 8.71 -31.73 -32.12
N GLY A 116 8.98 -31.87 -33.44
CA GLY A 116 9.65 -33.07 -34.00
C GLY A 116 8.99 -33.83 -35.18
N GLY A 117 9.58 -33.74 -36.40
CA GLY A 117 9.47 -34.74 -37.49
C GLY A 117 9.38 -34.18 -38.93
N PRO A 118 10.24 -34.56 -39.92
CA PRO A 118 10.32 -33.90 -41.24
C PRO A 118 9.70 -34.76 -42.38
N PRO A 119 9.95 -34.45 -43.67
CA PRO A 119 9.01 -33.90 -44.64
C PRO A 119 8.44 -34.95 -45.63
N GLY A 120 7.17 -34.83 -46.05
CA GLY A 120 6.61 -35.74 -47.04
C GLY A 120 5.43 -35.10 -47.75
N GLY A 121 5.64 -34.70 -49.01
CA GLY A 121 4.58 -34.17 -49.85
C GLY A 121 3.80 -35.30 -50.51
N ASP A 122 2.48 -35.21 -50.47
CA ASP A 122 1.62 -36.03 -51.33
C ASP A 122 0.62 -35.17 -52.07
N ARG A 123 0.99 -34.97 -53.33
CA ARG A 123 0.16 -34.54 -54.44
C ARG A 123 -0.97 -35.55 -54.65
N ARG A 124 -2.11 -35.02 -55.12
CA ARG A 124 -3.03 -35.64 -56.09
C ARG A 124 -3.84 -36.88 -55.63
N GLY A 125 -5.15 -36.67 -55.57
CA GLY A 125 -6.03 -37.23 -56.60
C GLY A 125 -6.84 -38.48 -56.24
N GLY A 126 -8.07 -38.50 -56.77
CA GLY A 126 -8.95 -39.68 -56.88
C GLY A 126 -9.73 -39.94 -55.59
N GLY A 127 -11.05 -39.87 -55.54
CA GLY A 127 -11.98 -40.46 -56.49
C GLY A 127 -12.34 -41.86 -55.99
N ASP A 128 -13.64 -42.06 -55.71
CA ASP A 128 -14.33 -43.35 -55.77
C ASP A 128 -14.03 -44.41 -54.69
N ARG A 129 -14.96 -44.57 -53.71
CA ARG A 129 -15.98 -45.65 -53.68
C ARG A 129 -16.39 -46.15 -52.27
N ARG A 130 -17.72 -46.26 -52.13
CA ARG A 130 -18.52 -47.36 -51.53
C ARG A 130 -18.74 -47.43 -50.01
N GLY A 131 -20.03 -47.37 -49.67
CA GLY A 131 -20.69 -48.11 -48.58
C GLY A 131 -20.78 -47.32 -47.28
N GLY A 132 -21.93 -47.00 -46.68
CA GLY A 132 -23.21 -47.72 -46.67
C GLY A 132 -23.44 -48.26 -45.26
N GLY A 133 -24.33 -47.63 -44.47
CA GLY A 133 -24.81 -48.18 -43.19
C GLY A 133 -25.39 -47.11 -42.24
N PRO A 134 -26.51 -47.36 -41.53
CA PRO A 134 -27.50 -46.36 -41.10
C PRO A 134 -27.29 -45.81 -39.67
N PRO A 135 -28.09 -44.81 -39.22
CA PRO A 135 -27.97 -44.26 -37.87
C PRO A 135 -28.55 -45.22 -36.83
N MET A 136 -27.86 -45.36 -35.69
CA MET A 136 -28.35 -46.10 -34.53
C MET A 136 -29.18 -45.17 -33.66
N ASP A 137 -30.46 -45.50 -33.55
CA ASP A 137 -31.42 -44.95 -32.59
C ASP A 137 -31.33 -45.65 -31.22
N PHE A 138 -32.08 -45.10 -30.26
CA PHE A 138 -32.52 -45.63 -28.95
C PHE A 138 -31.76 -45.18 -27.69
N PRO A 139 -32.43 -45.14 -26.52
CA PRO A 139 -33.88 -45.02 -26.22
C PRO A 139 -34.29 -43.66 -25.61
#